data_AF-A0A7Y2XA09-F1
#
_entry.id   AF-A0A7Y2XA09-F1
#
_cell.length_a   1.000
_cell.length_b   1.000
_cell.length_c   1.000
_cell.angle_alpha   90.00
_cell.angle_beta   90.00
_cell.angle_gamma   90.00
#
_symmetry.space_group_name_H-M   'P 1'
#
loop_
_entity.id
_entity.type
_entity.pdbx_description
1 polymer ?
#
loop_
_entity_poly.entity_id
_entity_poly.type
_entity_poly.pdbx_seq_one_letter_code
_entity_poly.pdbx_strand_id
1 'polypeptide(L)' 'MIIRKINKFDIKDILNIRVSTIENHFSMNDLAEVGVTPKSIAKWLDGSVNGWLCEISGKPVGFTLAD' A
#
# COMPACT_ATOMS: atom_id res chain seq x y z
N MET A 1 10.10 9.12 12.92
CA MET A 1 9.06 8.92 11.87
C MET A 1 9.58 9.53 10.59
N ILE A 2 9.51 8.81 9.48
CA ILE A 2 9.95 9.27 8.16
C ILE A 2 8.79 9.06 7.19
N ILE A 3 8.47 10.07 6.38
CA ILE A 3 7.51 9.95 5.28
C ILE A 3 8.30 10.06 3.98
N ARG A 4 8.17 9.07 3.10
CA ARG A 4 8.88 9.02 1.82
C ARG A 4 7.95 8.60 0.68
N LYS A 5 8.34 8.87 -0.56
CA LYS A 5 7.62 8.38 -1.73
C LYS A 5 7.63 6.84 -1.75
N ILE A 6 6.50 6.25 -2.11
CA ILE A 6 6.39 4.79 -2.30
C ILE A 6 7.27 4.35 -3.47
N ASN A 7 7.95 3.23 -3.28
CA ASN A 7 8.63 2.46 -4.29
C ASN A 7 7.87 1.15 -4.56
N LYS A 8 8.02 0.57 -5.74
CA LYS A 8 7.47 -0.75 -6.07
C LYS A 8 7.93 -1.86 -5.11
N PHE A 9 9.09 -1.72 -4.47
CA PHE A 9 9.54 -2.66 -3.43
C PHE A 9 8.63 -2.65 -2.19
N ASP A 10 7.88 -1.58 -1.94
CA ASP A 10 6.97 -1.46 -0.79
C ASP A 10 5.60 -2.12 -1.01
N ILE A 11 5.31 -2.63 -2.22
CA ILE A 11 3.98 -3.17 -2.55
C ILE A 11 3.55 -4.29 -1.59
N LYS A 12 4.49 -5.13 -1.15
CA LYS A 12 4.22 -6.17 -0.17
C LYS A 12 3.81 -5.55 1.18
N ASP A 13 4.52 -4.52 1.63
CA ASP A 13 4.23 -3.85 2.89
C ASP A 13 2.92 -3.07 2.85
N ILE A 14 2.59 -2.45 1.72
CA ILE A 14 1.29 -1.78 1.49
C ILE A 14 0.14 -2.78 1.68
N LEU A 15 0.22 -3.95 1.05
CA LEU A 15 -0.81 -4.98 1.18
C LEU A 15 -0.88 -5.51 2.62
N ASN A 16 0.27 -5.78 3.25
CA ASN A 16 0.31 -6.20 4.65
C ASN A 16 -0.34 -5.18 5.59
N ILE A 17 -0.06 -3.89 5.40
CA ILE A 17 -0.67 -2.81 6.18
C ILE A 17 -2.17 -2.78 5.93
N ARG A 18 -2.62 -2.88 4.67
CA ARG A 18 -4.05 -2.82 4.30
C ARG A 18 -4.86 -3.94 4.93
N VAL A 19 -4.33 -5.16 5.00
CA VAL A 19 -5.01 -6.29 5.65
C VAL A 19 -4.88 -6.26 7.18
N SER A 20 -3.97 -5.44 7.73
CA SER A 20 -3.79 -5.32 9.18
C SER A 20 -4.73 -4.30 9.85
N THR A 21 -5.55 -3.58 9.07
CA THR A 21 -6.48 -2.60 9.62
C THR A 21 -7.65 -3.27 10.35
N ILE A 22 -8.06 -2.69 11.47
CA ILE A 22 -9.23 -3.13 12.26
C ILE A 22 -10.51 -2.59 11.61
N GLU A 23 -10.53 -1.28 11.35
CA GLU A 23 -11.61 -0.63 10.61
C GLU A 23 -11.48 -0.92 9.11
N ASN A 24 -12.57 -1.34 8.45
CA ASN A 24 -12.58 -1.77 7.05
C ASN A 24 -11.56 -2.88 6.76
N HIS A 25 -11.61 -3.94 7.57
CA HIS A 25 -10.78 -5.12 7.37
C HIS A 25 -11.13 -5.81 6.04
N PHE A 26 -10.14 -5.96 5.17
CA PHE A 26 -10.20 -6.80 3.97
C PHE A 26 -9.12 -7.86 4.10
N SER A 27 -9.46 -9.11 3.79
CA SER A 27 -8.44 -10.15 3.57
C SER A 27 -7.71 -9.92 2.25
N MET A 28 -6.59 -10.64 2.03
CA MET A 28 -5.88 -10.60 0.74
C MET A 28 -6.77 -11.04 -0.43
N ASN A 29 -7.70 -11.96 -0.20
CA ASN A 29 -8.65 -12.40 -1.23
C ASN A 29 -9.67 -11.32 -1.52
N ASP A 30 -10.24 -10.69 -0.48
CA ASP A 30 -11.21 -9.60 -0.67
C ASP A 30 -10.58 -8.43 -1.42
N LEU A 31 -9.32 -8.10 -1.14
CA LEU A 31 -8.55 -7.11 -1.89
C LEU A 31 -8.41 -7.49 -3.37
N ALA A 32 -8.09 -8.75 -3.66
CA ALA A 32 -7.96 -9.22 -5.03
C ALA A 32 -9.29 -9.18 -5.78
N GLU A 33 -10.41 -9.49 -5.13
CA GLU A 33 -11.76 -9.43 -5.71
C GLU A 33 -12.15 -8.01 -6.12
N VAL A 34 -11.75 -7.01 -5.33
CA VAL A 34 -11.97 -5.58 -5.68
C VAL A 34 -10.88 -5.02 -6.60
N GLY A 35 -9.98 -5.87 -7.12
CA GLY A 35 -8.95 -5.47 -8.08
C GLY A 35 -7.67 -4.88 -7.47
N VAL A 36 -7.51 -4.94 -6.14
CA VAL A 36 -6.29 -4.55 -5.43
C VAL A 36 -5.34 -5.74 -5.36
N THR A 37 -4.34 -5.75 -6.23
CA THR A 37 -3.33 -6.81 -6.36
C THR A 37 -1.94 -6.18 -6.47
N PRO A 38 -0.84 -6.93 -6.21
CA PRO A 38 0.50 -6.40 -6.42
C PRO A 38 0.71 -5.81 -7.82
N LYS A 39 0.11 -6.44 -8.84
CA LYS A 39 0.21 -6.01 -10.23
C LYS A 39 -0.58 -4.73 -10.51
N SER A 40 -1.79 -4.58 -9.97
CA SER A 40 -2.57 -3.35 -10.14
C SER A 40 -1.94 -2.18 -9.41
N ILE A 41 -1.42 -2.39 -8.19
CA ILE A 41 -0.68 -1.35 -7.45
C ILE A 41 0.57 -0.92 -8.23
N ALA A 42 1.36 -1.88 -8.75
CA ALA A 42 2.51 -1.54 -9.58
C ALA A 42 2.12 -0.70 -10.81
N LYS A 43 1.02 -1.05 -11.47
CA LYS A 43 0.47 -0.30 -12.61
C LYS A 43 0.02 1.11 -12.21
N TRP A 44 -0.59 1.27 -11.03
CA TRP A 44 -1.00 2.58 -10.52
C TRP A 44 0.22 3.48 -10.27
N LEU A 45 1.27 2.93 -9.63
CA LEU A 45 2.52 3.64 -9.37
C LEU A 45 3.29 4.02 -10.64
N ASP A 46 3.08 3.31 -11.74
CA ASP A 46 3.60 3.67 -13.07
C ASP A 46 2.77 4.75 -13.79
N GLY A 47 1.58 5.06 -13.27
CA GLY A 47 0.65 6.03 -13.83
C GLY A 47 0.70 7.38 -13.12
N SER A 48 -0.49 7.96 -12.92
CA SER A 48 -0.66 9.25 -12.24
C SER A 48 -0.74 9.14 -10.72
N VAL A 49 -0.94 7.94 -10.17
CA VAL A 49 -1.12 7.75 -8.73
C VAL A 49 0.20 8.04 -8.02
N ASN A 50 0.16 9.03 -7.13
CA ASN A 50 1.23 9.32 -6.20
C ASN A 50 0.95 8.68 -4.85
N GLY A 51 2.01 8.31 -4.13
CA GLY A 51 1.85 7.68 -2.84
C GLY A 51 3.03 7.92 -1.92
N TRP A 52 2.72 7.90 -0.62
CA TRP A 52 3.67 8.08 0.46
C TRP A 52 3.57 6.94 1.46
N LEU A 53 4.73 6.51 1.93
CA LEU A 53 4.89 5.51 2.98
C LEU A 53 5.41 6.20 4.24
N CYS A 54 4.81 5.88 5.37
CA CYS A 54 5.29 6.28 6.69
C CYS A 54 6.04 5.12 7.35
N GLU A 55 7.24 5.41 7.85
CA GLU A 55 8.08 4.48 8.58
C GLU A 55 8.38 4.97 10.00
N ILE A 56 8.38 4.02 10.94
CA ILE A 56 8.86 4.22 12.31
C ILE A 56 9.93 3.16 12.57
N SER A 57 11.14 3.61 12.93
CA SER A 57 12.29 2.73 13.18
C SER A 57 12.59 1.76 12.03
N GLY A 58 12.47 2.23 10.78
CA GLY A 58 12.71 1.44 9.57
C GLY A 58 11.60 0.45 9.21
N LYS A 59 10.49 0.42 9.94
CA LYS A 59 9.32 -0.42 9.65
C LYS A 59 8.21 0.40 9.00
N PRO A 60 7.66 -0.01 7.85
CA PRO A 60 6.45 0.56 7.29
C PRO A 60 5.27 0.40 8.25
N VAL A 61 4.56 1.50 8.54
CA VAL A 61 3.41 1.51 9.47
C VAL A 61 2.15 2.13 8.87
N GLY A 62 2.25 2.81 7.74
CA GLY A 62 1.11 3.44 7.08
C GLY A 62 1.46 3.85 5.66
N PHE A 63 0.43 4.00 4.83
CA PHE A 63 0.59 4.48 3.46
C PHE A 63 -0.63 5.29 3.02
N THR A 64 -0.45 6.08 1.96
CA THR A 64 -1.55 6.67 1.20
C THR A 64 -1.23 6.62 -0.29
N LEU A 65 -2.26 6.47 -1.11
CA LEU A 65 -2.23 6.50 -2.57
C LEU A 65 -3.33 7.47 -3.03
N ALA A 66 -3.00 8.43 -3.88
CA ALA A 66 -3.91 9.43 -4.42
C ALA A 66 -3.52 9.79 -5.86
N ASP A 67 -4.50 10.12 -6.71
CA ASP A 67 -4.33 10.56 -8.10
C ASP A 67 -4.34 12.09 -8.28
#